data_AF-A0A6I7PCS4-F1
#
_entry.id   AF-A0A6I7PCS4-F1
#
_cell.length_a   1.000
_cell.length_b   1.000
_cell.length_c   1.000
_cell.angle_alpha   90.00
_cell.angle_beta   90.00
_cell.angle_gamma   90.00
#
_symmetry.space_group_name_H-M   'P 1'
#
loop_
_entity.id
_entity.type
_entity.pdbx_description
1 polymer ?
#
loop_
_entity_poly.entity_id
_entity_poly.type
_entity_poly.pdbx_seq_one_letter_code
_entity_poly.pdbx_strand_id
1 'polypeptide(L)'
;MSSHTAVIDRTQVKNAARRFAEAIAGTPAIGEYGAAVDAVRADEAALHLLQQLQDARRALQMSADWNNDASTERQRLQQLEAEVEQNAALQRLFASQKAMIDQLQIINAQLREPLGFDFAALARPACSCG
;
A
#
# COMPACT_ATOMS: atom_id res chain seq x y z
N MET A 1 -47.76 9.90 -15.91
CA MET A 1 -46.48 10.22 -15.24
C MET A 1 -45.58 9.01 -15.42
N SER A 2 -44.74 9.02 -16.45
CA SER A 2 -43.95 7.84 -16.84
C SER A 2 -42.61 7.87 -16.13
N SER A 3 -42.43 6.95 -15.18
CA SER A 3 -41.16 6.71 -14.51
C SER A 3 -40.16 6.14 -15.52
N HIS A 4 -39.23 6.97 -16.00
CA HIS A 4 -38.05 6.52 -16.73
C HIS A 4 -37.09 5.85 -15.75
N THR A 5 -37.25 4.54 -15.54
CA THR A 5 -36.17 3.73 -14.97
C THR A 5 -35.08 3.66 -16.04
N ALA A 6 -34.05 4.52 -15.92
CA ALA A 6 -32.90 4.45 -16.80
C ALA A 6 -32.27 3.06 -16.67
N VAL A 7 -32.33 2.26 -17.74
CA VAL A 7 -31.60 1.00 -17.81
C VAL A 7 -30.12 1.37 -17.84
N ILE A 8 -29.43 1.23 -16.70
CA ILE A 8 -28.00 1.45 -16.64
C ILE A 8 -27.33 0.34 -17.44
N ASP A 9 -26.87 0.65 -18.65
CA ASP A 9 -26.12 -0.28 -19.49
C ASP A 9 -24.66 -0.38 -19.01
N ARG A 10 -24.00 -1.51 -19.33
CA ARG A 10 -22.61 -1.79 -18.94
C ARG A 10 -21.63 -0.67 -19.30
N THR A 11 -21.86 0.05 -20.39
CA THR A 11 -21.07 1.20 -20.84
C THR A 11 -21.13 2.34 -19.83
N GLN A 12 -22.31 2.62 -19.27
CA GLN A 12 -22.47 3.65 -18.24
C GLN A 12 -21.74 3.28 -16.95
N VAL A 13 -21.81 2.00 -16.54
CA VAL A 13 -21.05 1.49 -15.38
C VAL A 13 -19.55 1.61 -15.60
N LYS A 14 -19.04 1.22 -16.78
CA LYS A 14 -17.62 1.35 -17.12
C LYS A 14 -17.15 2.80 -17.10
N ASN A 15 -17.95 3.72 -17.64
CA ASN A 15 -17.62 5.14 -17.64
C ASN A 15 -17.62 5.71 -16.22
N ALA A 16 -18.57 5.32 -15.38
CA ALA A 16 -18.60 5.71 -13.98
C ALA A 16 -17.38 5.18 -13.21
N ALA A 17 -17.03 3.91 -13.39
CA ALA A 17 -15.84 3.29 -12.80
C ALA A 17 -14.55 3.99 -13.25
N ARG A 18 -14.43 4.35 -14.54
CA ARG A 18 -13.26 5.08 -15.04
C ARG A 18 -13.14 6.46 -14.40
N ARG A 19 -14.23 7.24 -14.39
CA ARG A 19 -14.26 8.58 -13.76
C ARG A 19 -13.94 8.51 -12.26
N PHE A 20 -14.41 7.45 -11.59
CA PHE A 20 -14.11 7.22 -10.19
C PHE A 20 -12.62 6.91 -9.97
N ALA A 21 -12.02 6.05 -10.80
CA ALA A 21 -10.58 5.77 -10.75
C ALA A 21 -9.73 7.02 -11.05
N GLU A 22 -10.13 7.83 -12.03
CA GLU A 22 -9.50 9.12 -12.35
C GLU A 22 -9.58 10.09 -11.16
N ALA A 23 -10.74 10.17 -10.48
CA ALA A 23 -10.92 11.01 -9.30
C ALA A 23 -10.06 10.55 -8.11
N ILE A 24 -9.95 9.24 -7.90
CA ILE A 24 -9.05 8.65 -6.89
C ILE A 24 -7.59 9.02 -7.21
N ALA A 25 -7.15 8.79 -8.45
CA ALA A 25 -5.79 9.08 -8.89
C ALA A 25 -5.41 10.56 -8.73
N GLY A 26 -6.38 11.47 -8.86
CA GLY A 26 -6.21 12.90 -8.63
C GLY A 26 -6.19 13.34 -7.17
N THR A 27 -6.32 12.43 -6.19
CA THR A 27 -6.29 12.81 -4.77
C THR A 27 -4.89 13.24 -4.32
N PRO A 28 -4.78 14.23 -3.42
CA PRO A 28 -3.47 14.66 -2.89
C PRO A 28 -2.67 13.52 -2.26
N ALA A 29 -3.33 12.56 -1.59
CA ALA A 29 -2.66 11.43 -0.95
C ALA A 29 -1.97 10.50 -1.96
N ILE A 30 -2.59 10.25 -3.13
CA ILE A 30 -1.97 9.44 -4.20
C ILE A 30 -0.82 10.21 -4.85
N GLY A 31 -1.00 11.51 -5.11
CA GLY A 31 0.07 12.35 -5.65
C GLY A 31 1.29 12.40 -4.73
N GLU A 32 1.08 12.58 -3.43
CA GLU A 32 2.15 12.64 -2.43
C GLU A 32 2.87 11.29 -2.28
N TYR A 33 2.15 10.16 -2.31
CA TYR A 33 2.77 8.85 -2.32
C TYR A 33 3.66 8.64 -3.56
N GLY A 34 3.17 9.03 -4.75
CA GLY A 34 3.97 8.98 -5.97
C GLY A 34 5.26 9.81 -5.87
N ALA A 35 5.14 11.05 -5.38
CA ALA A 35 6.30 11.92 -5.17
C ALA A 35 7.30 11.35 -4.15
N ALA A 36 6.81 10.73 -3.08
CA ALA A 36 7.67 10.09 -2.08
C ALA A 36 8.38 8.85 -2.64
N VAL A 37 7.71 8.06 -3.49
CA VAL A 37 8.34 6.94 -4.22
C VAL A 37 9.47 7.45 -5.10
N ASP A 38 9.25 8.52 -5.85
CA ASP A 38 10.28 9.10 -6.72
C ASP A 38 11.45 9.70 -5.91
N ALA A 39 11.17 10.29 -4.75
CA ALA A 39 12.21 10.77 -3.84
C ALA A 39 13.10 9.63 -3.31
N VAL A 40 12.51 8.49 -2.93
CA VAL A 40 13.29 7.31 -2.50
C VAL A 40 14.09 6.72 -3.66
N ARG A 41 13.53 6.68 -4.88
CA ARG A 41 14.26 6.19 -6.07
C ARG A 41 15.48 7.04 -6.41
N ALA A 42 15.44 8.33 -6.09
CA ALA A 42 16.55 9.25 -6.30
C ALA A 42 17.56 9.26 -5.13
N ASP A 43 17.25 8.61 -4.01
CA ASP A 43 18.10 8.55 -2.81
C ASP A 43 18.79 7.18 -2.72
N GLU A 44 20.05 7.13 -3.14
CA GLU A 44 20.88 5.90 -3.09
C GLU A 44 21.03 5.34 -1.67
N ALA A 45 21.12 6.21 -0.65
CA ALA A 45 21.24 5.77 0.73
C ALA A 45 19.93 5.12 1.22
N ALA A 46 18.78 5.68 0.85
CA ALA A 46 17.48 5.06 1.14
C ALA A 46 17.32 3.69 0.47
N LEU A 47 17.69 3.56 -0.82
CA LEU A 47 17.65 2.29 -1.54
C LEU A 47 18.57 1.24 -0.90
N HIS A 48 19.77 1.64 -0.51
CA HIS A 48 20.73 0.76 0.13
C HIS A 48 20.24 0.29 1.51
N LEU A 49 19.66 1.19 2.32
CA LEU A 49 19.04 0.83 3.61
C LEU A 49 17.91 -0.19 3.44
N LEU A 50 17.03 -0.01 2.44
CA LEU A 50 15.96 -0.96 2.16
C LEU A 50 16.49 -2.34 1.77
N GLN A 51 17.52 -2.38 0.93
CA GLN A 51 18.17 -3.63 0.54
C GLN A 51 18.78 -4.36 1.75
N GLN A 52 19.52 -3.63 2.59
CA GLN A 52 20.13 -4.19 3.80
C GLN A 52 19.08 -4.69 4.79
N LEU A 53 17.97 -3.96 4.96
CA LEU A 53 16.86 -4.38 5.80
C LEU A 53 16.24 -5.69 5.29
N GLN A 54 16.04 -5.82 3.97
CA GLN A 54 15.50 -7.04 3.37
C GLN A 54 16.45 -8.23 3.56
N ASP A 55 17.75 -8.03 3.38
CA ASP A 55 18.74 -9.08 3.57
C ASP A 55 18.86 -9.49 5.05
N ALA A 56 18.79 -8.54 5.98
CA ALA A 56 18.77 -8.84 7.42
C ALA A 56 17.53 -9.65 7.84
N ARG A 57 16.35 -9.32 7.30
CA ARG A 57 15.11 -10.09 7.53
C ARG A 57 15.22 -11.52 7.00
N ARG A 58 15.80 -11.70 5.81
CA ARG A 58 16.03 -13.03 5.22
C ARG A 58 17.02 -13.83 6.06
N ALA A 59 18.13 -13.21 6.49
CA ALA A 59 19.11 -13.85 7.35
C ALA A 59 18.51 -14.29 8.68
N LEU A 60 17.68 -13.45 9.29
CA LEU A 60 16.97 -13.78 10.53
C LEU A 60 16.02 -14.96 10.34
N GLN A 61 15.22 -14.97 9.27
CA GLN A 61 14.32 -16.08 8.96
C GLN A 61 15.09 -17.39 8.79
N MET A 62 16.20 -17.37 8.05
CA MET A 62 17.07 -18.53 7.91
C MET A 62 17.69 -18.96 9.25
N SER A 63 18.14 -18.05 10.11
CA SER A 63 18.70 -18.44 11.41
C SER A 63 17.67 -19.13 12.32
N ALA A 64 16.41 -18.70 12.26
CA ALA A 64 15.30 -19.30 13.01
C ALA A 64 14.94 -20.71 12.51
N ASP A 65 14.92 -20.91 11.19
CA ASP A 65 14.57 -22.21 10.58
C ASP A 65 15.61 -23.31 10.91
N TRP A 66 16.87 -22.91 11.15
CA TRP A 66 17.98 -23.83 11.44
C TRP A 66 18.27 -23.97 12.94
N ASN A 67 17.40 -23.45 13.80
CA ASN A 67 17.49 -23.50 15.27
C ASN A 67 18.84 -22.97 15.82
N ASN A 68 19.43 -21.99 15.12
CA ASN A 68 20.71 -21.39 15.45
C ASN A 68 20.50 -20.16 16.37
N ASP A 69 21.52 -19.73 17.11
CA ASP A 69 21.39 -18.51 17.93
C ASP A 69 21.30 -17.26 17.04
N ALA A 70 20.07 -16.78 16.83
CA ALA A 70 19.73 -15.62 16.02
C ALA A 70 19.92 -14.27 16.76
N SER A 71 20.70 -14.23 17.84
CA SER A 71 20.91 -13.01 18.65
C SER A 71 21.58 -11.90 17.86
N THR A 72 22.60 -12.23 17.06
CA THR A 72 23.36 -11.27 16.25
C THR A 72 22.53 -10.71 15.11
N GLU A 73 21.76 -11.55 14.42
CA GLU A 73 20.86 -11.17 13.33
C GLU A 73 19.75 -10.26 13.82
N ARG A 74 19.19 -10.54 15.01
CA ARG A 74 18.19 -9.67 15.64
C ARG A 74 18.74 -8.28 15.97
N GLN A 75 19.94 -8.21 16.55
CA GLN A 75 20.57 -6.93 16.85
C GLN A 75 20.84 -6.11 15.57
N ARG A 76 21.33 -6.77 14.51
CA ARG A 76 21.54 -6.13 13.22
C ARG A 76 20.24 -5.62 12.58
N LEU A 77 19.17 -6.41 12.66
CA LEU A 77 17.86 -6.01 12.17
C LEU A 77 17.35 -4.76 12.91
N GLN A 78 17.45 -4.74 14.24
CA GLN A 78 17.02 -3.59 15.05
C GLN A 78 17.79 -2.32 14.72
N GLN A 79 19.10 -2.42 14.47
CA GLN A 79 19.91 -1.27 14.05
C GLN A 79 19.45 -0.73 12.69
N LEU A 80 19.25 -1.61 11.70
CA LEU A 80 18.77 -1.21 10.38
C LEU A 80 17.35 -0.64 10.42
N GLU A 81 16.47 -1.15 11.28
CA GLU A 81 15.14 -0.59 11.49
C GLU A 81 15.24 0.84 12.03
N ALA A 82 16.11 1.09 13.02
CA ALA A 82 16.34 2.43 13.55
C ALA A 82 16.94 3.41 12.51
N GLU A 83 17.82 2.93 11.62
CA GLU A 83 18.39 3.74 10.54
C GLU A 83 17.35 4.07 9.48
N VAL A 84 16.51 3.10 9.10
CA VAL A 84 15.38 3.29 8.18
C VAL A 84 14.38 4.28 8.75
N GLU A 85 14.09 4.21 10.04
CA GLU A 85 13.22 5.16 10.74
C GLU A 85 13.79 6.57 10.76
N GLN A 86 15.10 6.77 10.66
CA GLN A 86 15.75 8.09 10.67
C GLN A 86 15.96 8.69 9.27
N ASN A 87 15.86 7.89 8.20
CA ASN A 87 16.01 8.40 6.85
C ASN A 87 14.76 9.20 6.41
N ALA A 88 14.93 10.48 6.09
CA ALA A 88 13.83 11.38 5.77
C ALA A 88 13.01 10.97 4.53
N ALA A 89 13.65 10.41 3.50
CA ALA A 89 12.95 9.95 2.30
C ALA A 89 12.08 8.73 2.60
N LEU A 90 12.58 7.79 3.41
CA LEU A 90 11.83 6.62 3.88
C LEU A 90 10.70 7.01 4.84
N GLN A 91 10.93 7.92 5.77
CA GLN A 91 9.89 8.48 6.64
C GLN A 91 8.73 9.07 5.81
N ARG A 92 9.05 9.90 4.82
CA ARG A 92 8.07 10.50 3.92
C ARG A 92 7.32 9.43 3.11
N LEU A 93 8.02 8.41 2.62
CA LEU A 93 7.41 7.29 1.91
C LEU A 93 6.40 6.54 2.79
N PHE A 94 6.76 6.17 4.03
CA PHE A 94 5.85 5.43 4.90
C PHE A 94 4.66 6.28 5.36
N ALA A 95 4.89 7.56 5.66
CA ALA A 95 3.81 8.47 6.02
C ALA A 95 2.81 8.67 4.87
N SER A 96 3.31 8.91 3.65
CA SER A 96 2.47 9.08 2.46
C SER A 96 1.75 7.79 2.06
N GLN A 97 2.40 6.63 2.18
CA GLN A 97 1.78 5.32 1.96
C GLN A 97 0.62 5.10 2.93
N LYS A 98 0.83 5.37 4.23
CA LYS A 98 -0.23 5.27 5.23
C LYS A 98 -1.40 6.20 4.90
N ALA A 99 -1.13 7.47 4.59
CA ALA A 99 -2.17 8.44 4.23
C ALA A 99 -2.97 8.00 2.99
N MET A 100 -2.30 7.47 1.97
CA MET A 100 -2.95 6.90 0.79
C MET A 100 -3.86 5.72 1.15
N ILE A 101 -3.37 4.77 1.96
CA ILE A 101 -4.16 3.61 2.40
C ILE A 101 -5.39 4.05 3.20
N ASP A 102 -5.21 4.96 4.16
CA ASP A 102 -6.31 5.49 4.98
C ASP A 102 -7.37 6.18 4.10
N GLN A 103 -6.94 6.97 3.12
CA GLN A 103 -7.84 7.62 2.16
C GLN A 103 -8.63 6.59 1.33
N LEU A 104 -7.99 5.54 0.84
CA LEU A 104 -8.65 4.47 0.08
C LEU A 104 -9.64 3.69 0.96
N GLN A 105 -9.35 3.51 2.24
CA GLN A 105 -10.28 2.88 3.19
C GLN A 105 -11.53 3.75 3.42
N ILE A 106 -11.37 5.06 3.57
CA ILE A 106 -12.48 6.02 3.68
C ILE A 106 -13.37 5.97 2.43
N ILE A 107 -12.75 6.01 1.25
CA ILE A 107 -13.46 5.93 -0.03
C ILE A 107 -14.25 4.61 -0.14
N ASN A 108 -13.63 3.48 0.23
CA ASN A 108 -14.31 2.19 0.23
C ASN A 108 -15.49 2.17 1.22
N ALA A 109 -15.32 2.75 2.42
CA ALA A 109 -16.41 2.85 3.40
C ALA A 109 -17.60 3.67 2.87
N GLN A 110 -17.34 4.77 2.17
CA GLN A 110 -18.38 5.60 1.54
C GLN A 110 -19.09 4.90 0.38
N LEU A 111 -18.40 4.02 -0.35
CA LEU A 111 -19.02 3.21 -1.40
C LEU A 111 -19.87 2.06 -0.85
N ARG A 112 -19.49 1.50 0.30
CA ARG A 112 -20.23 0.38 0.93
C ARG A 112 -21.67 0.74 1.26
N GLU A 113 -21.91 1.95 1.78
CA GLU A 113 -23.23 2.38 2.22
C GLU A 113 -24.29 2.39 1.10
N PRO A 114 -24.08 3.05 -0.06
CA PRO A 114 -25.05 3.07 -1.15
C PRO A 114 -25.14 1.75 -1.92
N LEU A 115 -24.08 0.94 -1.92
CA LEU A 115 -24.00 -0.25 -2.76
C LEU A 115 -24.30 -1.54 -2.00
N GLY A 116 -24.23 -1.53 -0.67
CA GLY A 116 -24.54 -2.67 0.19
C GLY A 116 -23.47 -3.77 0.16
N PHE A 117 -22.30 -3.53 -0.43
CA PHE A 117 -21.21 -4.51 -0.51
C PHE A 117 -19.83 -3.89 -0.31
N ASP A 118 -18.92 -4.72 0.23
CA ASP A 118 -17.53 -4.36 0.47
C ASP A 118 -16.64 -4.67 -0.75
N PHE A 119 -16.30 -3.64 -1.52
CA PHE A 119 -15.38 -3.80 -2.66
C PHE A 119 -14.00 -4.29 -2.25
N ALA A 120 -13.47 -3.84 -1.11
CA ALA A 120 -12.16 -4.30 -0.64
C ALA A 120 -12.14 -5.80 -0.32
N ALA A 121 -13.27 -6.36 0.15
CA ALA A 121 -13.39 -7.81 0.36
C ALA A 121 -13.38 -8.59 -0.96
N LEU A 122 -13.95 -8.03 -2.03
CA LEU A 122 -13.98 -8.64 -3.36
C LEU A 122 -12.65 -8.49 -4.12
N ALA A 123 -11.87 -7.46 -3.80
CA ALA A 123 -10.56 -7.21 -4.39
C ALA A 123 -9.41 -7.99 -3.70
N ARG A 124 -9.69 -8.73 -2.62
CA ARG A 124 -8.71 -9.65 -2.03
C ARG A 124 -8.32 -10.69 -3.07
N PRO A 125 -7.03 -10.90 -3.34
CA PRO A 125 -6.60 -12.02 -4.17
C PRO A 125 -7.22 -13.29 -3.61
N ALA A 126 -7.81 -14.12 -4.46
CA ALA A 126 -8.21 -15.48 -4.12
C ALA A 126 -6.94 -16.34 -3.92
N CYS A 127 -6.08 -15.98 -2.96
CA CYS A 127 -5.01 -16.83 -2.49
C CYS A 127 -5.62 -17.87 -1.55
N SER A 128 -6.30 -18.83 -2.16
CA SER A 128 -6.38 -20.19 -1.66
C SER A 128 -4.99 -20.81 -1.82
N CYS A 129 -4.10 -20.55 -0.88
CA CYS A 129 -2.94 -21.41 -0.65
C CYS A 129 -3.29 -22.31 0.55
N GLY A 130 -3.80 -23.50 0.23
CA GLY A 130 -3.55 -24.71 0.98
C GLY A 130 -2.60 -25.57 0.16
#